data_AF-A0AAD7ECB0-F1
#
_entry.id   AF-A0AAD7ECB0-F1
#
_cell.length_a   1.000
_cell.length_b   1.000
_cell.length_c   1.000
_cell.angle_alpha   90.00
_cell.angle_beta   90.00
_cell.angle_gamma   90.00
#
_symmetry.space_group_name_H-M   'P 1'
#
loop_
_entity.id
_entity.type
_entity.pdbx_description
1 polymer ?
#
loop_
_entity_poly.entity_id
_entity_poly.type
_entity_poly.pdbx_seq_one_letter_code
_entity_poly.pdbx_strand_id
1 'polypeptide(L)'
;NANTDAEGSESPEWFPYPTRMQIPRFSFLTLDNLPRLRISNSIMRVFLWILNEAKCKNFPSFDALRRVQKRIRSETGIPSIPCKSPLGNVFFMNDPCAIIAQDWANPTTRKLLHVYPEIPEDGIIREIWHADKWRKNMDLDSLSPMYDAEGKHYYVNELARLKDSDLVIPVRWVKFRSKLYCDAYTVKLNNENEATIVDEKTTLICANNLADNYFDLQHRGTLPKWSAAAIESGCPERMPNPKREIAGGNPLYTSFVDYFGDDVSGNRTKSWNKHWNPYMTHRNLPRKLLQQEFHVHFVSTSPNASVSEQFREFKCTVESTHTDPVRVQDEDGNTTCFCIHVNAGPSDNPMQSEVSAHIGGKGNRFCRKCEVGGTQKEKATNEGYHALF
;
A
#
# COMPACT_ATOMS: atom_id res chain seq x y z
N ASN A 1 -25.89 -22.16 -39.02
CA ASN A 1 -25.77 -21.06 -40.00
C ASN A 1 -25.09 -19.88 -39.37
N ALA A 2 -23.90 -19.58 -39.90
CA ALA A 2 -23.14 -18.34 -39.88
C ALA A 2 -23.07 -17.50 -38.59
N ASN A 3 -21.83 -17.37 -38.11
CA ASN A 3 -21.30 -16.19 -37.43
C ASN A 3 -21.93 -14.91 -37.97
N THR A 4 -22.58 -14.15 -37.09
CA THR A 4 -22.63 -12.70 -37.18
C THR A 4 -22.44 -12.17 -35.77
N ASP A 5 -21.20 -12.25 -35.29
CA ASP A 5 -20.72 -11.29 -34.31
C ASP A 5 -20.76 -9.93 -35.03
N ALA A 6 -21.87 -9.22 -34.86
CA ALA A 6 -22.00 -7.86 -35.34
C ALA A 6 -20.96 -7.03 -34.58
N GLU A 7 -19.87 -6.69 -35.26
CA GLU A 7 -18.95 -5.60 -34.94
C GLU A 7 -19.76 -4.30 -34.89
N GLY A 8 -20.48 -4.10 -33.79
CA GLY A 8 -21.04 -2.82 -33.43
C GLY A 8 -19.88 -1.91 -33.05
N SER A 9 -19.80 -0.75 -33.71
CA SER A 9 -18.88 0.35 -33.41
C SER A 9 -18.65 0.45 -31.90
N GLU A 10 -17.40 0.26 -31.47
CA GLU A 10 -16.99 0.37 -30.08
C GLU A 10 -17.36 1.76 -29.57
N SER A 11 -18.43 1.85 -28.79
CA SER A 11 -18.74 3.07 -28.06
C SER A 11 -17.76 3.16 -26.89
N PRO A 12 -16.87 4.17 -26.82
CA PRO A 12 -15.87 4.29 -25.75
C PRO A 12 -16.50 4.41 -24.36
N GLU A 13 -17.78 4.82 -24.29
CA GLU A 13 -18.57 4.95 -23.08
C GLU A 13 -18.86 3.62 -22.37
N TRP A 14 -18.80 2.48 -23.07
CA TRP A 14 -19.17 1.16 -22.52
C TRP A 14 -18.00 0.18 -22.45
N PHE A 15 -16.77 0.59 -22.80
CA PHE A 15 -15.57 -0.24 -22.70
C PHE A 15 -15.40 -0.79 -21.27
N PRO A 16 -15.08 -2.08 -21.07
CA PRO A 16 -14.63 -3.12 -22.02
C PRO A 16 -15.76 -3.86 -22.77
N TYR A 17 -17.00 -3.35 -22.74
CA TYR A 17 -18.15 -3.91 -23.45
C TYR A 17 -18.41 -3.14 -24.75
N PRO A 18 -18.39 -3.79 -25.93
CA PRO A 18 -18.43 -3.08 -27.21
C PRO A 18 -19.69 -2.26 -27.49
N THR A 19 -20.84 -2.59 -26.87
CA THR A 19 -22.12 -1.93 -27.18
C THR A 19 -23.09 -1.86 -25.99
N ARG A 20 -23.93 -0.81 -25.96
CA ARG A 20 -25.07 -0.60 -25.02
C ARG A 20 -26.06 -1.78 -24.98
N MET A 21 -26.14 -2.59 -26.04
CA MET A 21 -26.97 -3.79 -26.08
C MET A 21 -26.45 -4.95 -25.22
N GLN A 22 -25.26 -4.81 -24.62
CA GLN A 22 -24.68 -5.77 -23.68
C GLN A 22 -24.90 -5.40 -22.19
N ILE A 23 -25.79 -4.45 -21.88
CA ILE A 23 -26.21 -4.18 -20.49
C ILE A 23 -26.66 -5.45 -19.76
N PRO A 24 -27.45 -6.38 -20.36
CA PRO A 24 -27.76 -7.65 -19.70
C PRO A 24 -26.51 -8.46 -19.40
N ARG A 25 -25.52 -8.51 -20.31
CA ARG A 25 -24.21 -9.14 -20.10
C ARG A 25 -23.50 -8.53 -18.89
N PHE A 26 -23.39 -7.20 -18.83
CA PHE A 26 -22.81 -6.49 -17.68
C PHE A 26 -23.57 -6.85 -16.39
N SER A 27 -24.90 -6.74 -16.35
CA SER A 27 -25.69 -7.06 -15.16
C SER A 27 -25.53 -8.51 -14.70
N PHE A 28 -25.49 -9.49 -15.62
CA PHE A 28 -25.23 -10.89 -15.25
C PHE A 28 -23.80 -11.12 -14.78
N LEU A 29 -22.82 -10.44 -15.37
CA LEU A 29 -21.44 -10.47 -14.91
C LEU A 29 -21.30 -9.83 -13.52
N THR A 30 -22.00 -8.72 -13.26
CA THR A 30 -22.04 -8.10 -11.94
C THR A 30 -22.69 -9.06 -10.94
N LEU A 31 -23.87 -9.61 -11.26
CA LEU A 31 -24.59 -10.55 -10.39
C LEU A 31 -23.76 -11.80 -10.06
N ASP A 32 -23.05 -12.37 -11.03
CA ASP A 32 -22.21 -13.57 -10.84
C ASP A 32 -20.93 -13.28 -10.05
N ASN A 33 -20.45 -12.05 -10.07
CA ASN A 33 -19.24 -11.61 -9.34
C ASN A 33 -19.56 -10.84 -8.05
N LEU A 34 -20.83 -10.76 -7.62
CA LEU A 34 -21.17 -10.16 -6.34
C LEU A 34 -20.63 -11.05 -5.21
N PRO A 35 -19.79 -10.51 -4.30
CA PRO A 35 -19.06 -11.30 -3.31
C PRO A 35 -19.96 -12.13 -2.38
N ARG A 36 -21.18 -11.65 -2.13
CA ARG A 36 -22.16 -12.28 -1.22
C ARG A 36 -23.29 -13.05 -1.92
N LEU A 37 -23.36 -13.01 -3.26
CA LEU A 37 -24.38 -13.71 -4.03
C LEU A 37 -23.70 -14.75 -4.93
N ARG A 38 -23.42 -15.92 -4.35
CA ARG A 38 -22.79 -17.02 -5.11
C ARG A 38 -23.84 -17.69 -5.99
N ILE A 39 -23.83 -17.36 -7.28
CA ILE A 39 -24.66 -18.03 -8.28
C ILE A 39 -23.88 -19.24 -8.81
N SER A 40 -24.43 -20.43 -8.63
CA SER A 40 -23.81 -21.64 -9.20
C SER A 40 -23.96 -21.68 -10.72
N ASN A 41 -23.09 -22.41 -11.40
CA ASN A 41 -23.22 -22.64 -12.85
C ASN A 41 -24.60 -23.17 -13.24
N SER A 42 -25.19 -24.03 -12.40
CA SER A 42 -26.51 -24.60 -12.61
C SER A 42 -27.60 -23.53 -12.51
N ILE A 43 -27.55 -22.68 -11.50
CA ILE A 43 -28.53 -21.59 -11.32
C ILE A 43 -28.39 -20.56 -12.45
N MET A 44 -27.17 -20.22 -12.84
CA MET A 44 -26.93 -19.30 -13.97
C MET A 44 -27.52 -19.86 -15.27
N ARG A 45 -27.39 -21.17 -15.50
CA ARG A 45 -28.02 -21.83 -16.66
C ARG A 45 -29.55 -21.78 -16.60
N VAL A 46 -30.14 -21.91 -15.42
CA VAL A 46 -31.60 -21.75 -15.23
C VAL A 46 -32.04 -20.32 -15.53
N PHE A 47 -31.30 -19.30 -15.07
CA PHE A 47 -31.61 -17.90 -15.40
C PHE A 47 -31.57 -17.66 -16.91
N LEU A 48 -30.53 -18.16 -17.60
CA LEU A 48 -30.43 -18.05 -19.05
C LEU A 48 -31.55 -18.81 -19.77
N TRP A 49 -31.98 -19.95 -19.24
CA TRP A 49 -33.11 -20.72 -19.78
C TRP A 49 -34.45 -19.97 -19.62
N ILE A 50 -34.73 -19.39 -18.45
CA ILE A 50 -35.95 -18.59 -18.22
C ILE A 50 -36.03 -17.42 -19.20
N LEU A 51 -34.90 -16.75 -19.47
CA LEU A 51 -34.84 -15.62 -20.42
C LEU A 51 -35.08 -16.06 -21.87
N ASN A 52 -34.62 -17.27 -22.21
CA ASN A 52 -34.89 -17.87 -23.50
C ASN A 52 -36.39 -18.13 -23.69
N GLU A 53 -37.06 -18.70 -22.68
CA GLU A 53 -38.51 -18.93 -22.69
C GLU A 53 -39.31 -17.62 -22.72
N ALA A 54 -38.82 -16.58 -22.02
CA ALA A 54 -39.40 -15.24 -22.04
C ALA A 54 -39.22 -14.49 -23.39
N LYS A 55 -38.56 -15.11 -24.39
CA LYS A 55 -38.27 -14.53 -25.71
C LYS A 55 -37.54 -13.18 -25.63
N CYS A 56 -36.72 -12.98 -24.60
CA CYS A 56 -35.86 -11.81 -24.51
C CYS A 56 -34.84 -11.85 -25.66
N LYS A 57 -34.70 -10.75 -26.41
CA LYS A 57 -33.68 -10.63 -27.46
C LYS A 57 -32.34 -10.21 -26.84
N ASN A 58 -31.23 -10.65 -27.44
CA ASN A 58 -29.86 -10.20 -27.13
C ASN A 58 -29.29 -10.58 -25.74
N PHE A 59 -29.51 -11.81 -25.25
CA PHE A 59 -28.82 -12.32 -24.05
C PHE A 59 -27.63 -13.21 -24.41
N PRO A 60 -26.56 -13.23 -23.59
CA PRO A 60 -25.38 -14.07 -23.85
C PRO A 60 -25.67 -15.55 -23.66
N SER A 61 -25.02 -16.41 -24.45
CA SER A 61 -24.87 -17.81 -24.04
C SER A 61 -24.00 -17.92 -22.80
N PHE A 62 -24.19 -18.99 -22.02
CA PHE A 62 -23.38 -19.28 -20.83
C PHE A 62 -21.88 -19.29 -21.15
N ASP A 63 -21.50 -19.92 -22.27
CA ASP A 63 -20.10 -20.02 -22.69
C ASP A 63 -19.55 -18.65 -23.13
N ALA A 64 -20.35 -17.82 -23.79
CA ALA A 64 -19.94 -16.45 -24.11
C ALA A 64 -19.71 -15.62 -22.83
N LEU A 65 -20.56 -15.77 -21.81
CA LEU A 65 -20.38 -15.10 -20.52
C LEU A 65 -19.08 -15.56 -19.83
N ARG A 66 -18.80 -16.87 -19.80
CA ARG A 66 -17.56 -17.40 -19.22
C ARG A 66 -16.30 -17.00 -20.00
N ARG A 67 -16.38 -16.89 -21.34
CA ARG A 67 -15.26 -16.38 -22.16
C ARG A 67 -14.96 -14.91 -21.83
N VAL A 68 -15.99 -14.08 -21.70
CA VAL A 68 -15.82 -12.66 -21.32
C VAL A 68 -15.23 -12.56 -19.90
N GLN A 69 -15.72 -13.34 -18.94
CA GLN A 69 -15.12 -13.36 -17.60
C GLN A 69 -13.66 -13.80 -17.60
N LYS A 70 -13.31 -14.82 -18.40
CA LYS A 70 -11.92 -15.27 -18.51
C LYS A 70 -11.03 -14.16 -19.08
N ARG A 71 -11.50 -13.44 -20.11
CA ARG A 71 -10.80 -12.30 -20.69
C ARG A 71 -10.62 -11.15 -19.69
N ILE A 72 -11.69 -10.75 -19.01
CA ILE A 72 -11.62 -9.68 -18.00
C ILE A 72 -10.68 -10.09 -16.86
N ARG A 73 -10.75 -11.33 -16.37
CA ARG A 73 -9.84 -11.83 -15.32
C ARG A 73 -8.39 -11.90 -15.77
N SER A 74 -8.09 -12.14 -17.05
CA SER A 74 -6.71 -12.07 -17.54
C SER A 74 -6.17 -10.65 -17.64
N GLU A 75 -7.04 -9.66 -17.82
CA GLU A 75 -6.65 -8.25 -17.97
C GLU A 75 -6.60 -7.51 -16.63
N THR A 76 -7.58 -7.75 -15.74
CA THR A 76 -7.76 -6.99 -14.49
C THR A 76 -7.85 -7.87 -13.25
N GLY A 77 -7.71 -9.20 -13.39
CA GLY A 77 -7.79 -10.11 -12.24
C GLY A 77 -6.53 -10.07 -11.38
N ILE A 78 -6.68 -10.34 -10.10
CA ILE A 78 -5.54 -10.53 -9.18
C ILE A 78 -4.98 -11.93 -9.42
N PRO A 79 -3.70 -12.08 -9.80
CA PRO A 79 -3.09 -13.39 -9.99
C PRO A 79 -2.86 -14.08 -8.65
N SER A 80 -3.04 -15.40 -8.62
CA SER A 80 -2.69 -16.26 -7.48
C SER A 80 -1.34 -16.93 -7.75
N ILE A 81 -0.37 -16.64 -6.91
CA ILE A 81 1.01 -17.10 -6.98
C ILE A 81 1.13 -18.40 -6.17
N PRO A 82 1.65 -19.49 -6.76
CA PRO A 82 1.99 -20.69 -6.01
C PRO A 82 3.24 -20.45 -5.16
N CYS A 83 3.14 -20.70 -3.86
CA CYS A 83 4.18 -20.47 -2.88
C CYS A 83 4.54 -21.77 -2.14
N LYS A 84 5.80 -21.89 -1.73
CA LYS A 84 6.29 -23.02 -0.92
C LYS A 84 7.02 -22.49 0.30
N SER A 85 6.52 -22.81 1.49
CA SER A 85 7.16 -22.39 2.74
C SER A 85 8.52 -23.08 2.93
N PRO A 86 9.40 -22.52 3.76
CA PRO A 86 10.66 -23.17 4.13
C PRO A 86 10.49 -24.56 4.76
N LEU A 87 9.33 -24.83 5.38
CA LEU A 87 8.99 -26.15 5.95
C LEU A 87 8.43 -27.12 4.89
N GLY A 88 8.32 -26.69 3.63
CA GLY A 88 7.86 -27.49 2.50
C GLY A 88 6.36 -27.44 2.25
N ASN A 89 5.59 -26.66 3.03
CA ASN A 89 4.15 -26.53 2.85
C ASN A 89 3.84 -25.71 1.60
N VAL A 90 2.98 -26.22 0.72
CA VAL A 90 2.55 -25.53 -0.49
C VAL A 90 1.25 -24.78 -0.20
N PHE A 91 1.17 -23.53 -0.62
CA PHE A 91 -0.02 -22.69 -0.52
C PHE A 91 -0.10 -21.73 -1.72
N PHE A 92 -1.23 -21.04 -1.86
CA PHE A 92 -1.43 -20.05 -2.93
C PHE A 92 -1.70 -18.68 -2.32
N MET A 93 -0.97 -17.68 -2.79
CA MET A 93 -1.08 -16.31 -2.34
C MET A 93 -1.56 -15.41 -3.47
N ASN A 94 -2.62 -14.65 -3.26
CA ASN A 94 -3.02 -13.57 -4.16
C ASN A 94 -1.95 -12.47 -4.11
N ASP A 95 -1.54 -12.00 -5.27
CA ASP A 95 -0.46 -11.02 -5.39
C ASP A 95 -0.80 -9.71 -4.65
N PRO A 96 -0.08 -9.39 -3.55
CA PRO A 96 -0.25 -8.14 -2.81
C PRO A 96 -0.01 -6.90 -3.69
N CYS A 97 0.90 -6.99 -4.65
CA CYS A 97 1.23 -5.88 -5.54
C CYS A 97 0.04 -5.53 -6.43
N ALA A 98 -0.56 -6.53 -7.08
CA ALA A 98 -1.76 -6.36 -7.88
C ALA A 98 -2.97 -5.87 -7.06
N ILE A 99 -3.13 -6.32 -5.81
CA ILE A 99 -4.20 -5.85 -4.92
C ILE A 99 -4.06 -4.35 -4.67
N ILE A 100 -2.88 -3.89 -4.23
CA ILE A 100 -2.66 -2.46 -3.95
C ILE A 100 -2.70 -1.65 -5.25
N ALA A 101 -2.24 -2.20 -6.38
CA ALA A 101 -2.37 -1.53 -7.67
C ALA A 101 -3.84 -1.26 -8.03
N GLN A 102 -4.77 -2.16 -7.70
CA GLN A 102 -6.20 -1.91 -7.89
C GLN A 102 -6.75 -0.81 -6.98
N ASP A 103 -6.26 -0.71 -5.73
CA ASP A 103 -6.64 0.38 -4.82
C ASP A 103 -6.18 1.75 -5.34
N TRP A 104 -5.00 1.80 -5.96
CA TRP A 104 -4.46 3.02 -6.59
C TRP A 104 -5.18 3.36 -7.89
N ALA A 105 -5.52 2.37 -8.72
CA ALA A 105 -6.24 2.57 -9.97
C ALA A 105 -7.73 2.92 -9.77
N ASN A 106 -8.29 2.66 -8.59
CA ASN A 106 -9.69 2.93 -8.30
C ASN A 106 -9.92 4.42 -7.95
N PRO A 107 -10.68 5.19 -8.77
CA PRO A 107 -10.88 6.63 -8.54
C PRO A 107 -11.57 6.98 -7.22
N THR A 108 -12.34 6.06 -6.65
CA THR A 108 -13.02 6.30 -5.35
C THR A 108 -12.04 6.12 -4.19
N THR A 109 -11.25 5.05 -4.24
CA THR A 109 -10.26 4.72 -3.19
C THR A 109 -9.09 5.68 -3.25
N ARG A 110 -8.59 6.00 -4.45
CA ARG A 110 -7.42 6.85 -4.69
C ARG A 110 -7.52 8.24 -4.05
N LYS A 111 -8.69 8.87 -4.11
CA LYS A 111 -8.97 10.19 -3.49
C LYS A 111 -8.89 10.17 -1.96
N LEU A 112 -9.05 8.99 -1.38
CA LEU A 112 -9.05 8.76 0.06
C LEU A 112 -7.66 8.31 0.54
N LEU A 113 -6.70 8.04 -0.35
CA LEU A 113 -5.36 7.62 0.02
C LEU A 113 -4.52 8.80 0.51
N HIS A 114 -4.03 8.70 1.76
CA HIS A 114 -3.12 9.64 2.38
C HIS A 114 -1.68 9.10 2.37
N VAL A 115 -0.86 9.66 1.48
CA VAL A 115 0.51 9.22 1.21
C VAL A 115 1.55 9.93 2.09
N TYR A 116 1.19 11.07 2.66
CA TYR A 116 2.08 11.89 3.48
C TYR A 116 1.56 12.01 4.93
N PRO A 117 2.47 12.10 5.92
CA PRO A 117 2.13 12.55 7.26
C PRO A 117 1.40 13.90 7.23
N GLU A 118 0.45 14.12 8.14
CA GLU A 118 -0.30 15.37 8.22
C GLU A 118 -0.25 15.94 9.64
N ILE A 119 -0.04 17.25 9.75
CA ILE A 119 -0.13 17.97 11.02
C ILE A 119 -1.57 18.48 11.18
N PRO A 120 -2.34 17.97 12.15
CA PRO A 120 -3.70 18.46 12.40
C PRO A 120 -3.65 19.88 12.98
N GLU A 121 -4.54 20.76 12.50
CA GLU A 121 -4.65 22.14 13.01
C GLU A 121 -5.10 22.17 14.48
N ASP A 122 -6.02 21.29 14.84
CA ASP A 122 -6.59 21.19 16.19
C ASP A 122 -5.66 20.45 17.19
N GLY A 123 -4.55 19.88 16.71
CA GLY A 123 -3.66 19.02 17.51
C GLY A 123 -4.26 17.65 17.90
N ILE A 124 -5.50 17.36 17.51
CA ILE A 124 -6.18 16.10 17.82
C ILE A 124 -5.74 15.01 16.86
N ILE A 125 -5.19 13.92 17.40
CA ILE A 125 -4.80 12.74 16.62
C ILE A 125 -6.05 11.89 16.35
N ARG A 126 -6.45 11.78 15.08
CA ARG A 126 -7.58 10.93 14.65
C ARG A 126 -7.10 9.74 13.82
N GLU A 127 -6.13 9.99 12.95
CA GLU A 127 -5.61 9.02 11.99
C GLU A 127 -4.14 8.69 12.29
N ILE A 128 -3.63 7.61 11.69
CA ILE A 128 -2.24 7.16 11.94
C ILE A 128 -1.21 8.19 11.49
N TRP A 129 -1.51 8.92 10.43
CA TRP A 129 -0.63 9.92 9.85
C TRP A 129 -0.59 11.25 10.59
N HIS A 130 -1.54 11.45 11.53
CA HIS A 130 -1.51 12.55 12.51
C HIS A 130 -0.59 12.25 13.69
N ALA A 131 -0.16 11.00 13.87
CA ALA A 131 0.62 10.62 15.03
C ALA A 131 2.08 11.06 14.90
N ASP A 132 2.64 11.55 16.01
CA ASP A 132 4.06 11.90 16.14
C ASP A 132 4.99 10.73 15.78
N LYS A 133 4.51 9.48 15.88
CA LYS A 133 5.27 8.30 15.46
C LYS A 133 5.58 8.33 13.95
N TRP A 134 4.61 8.66 13.09
CA TRP A 134 4.85 8.80 11.65
C TRP A 134 5.67 10.05 11.33
N ARG A 135 5.44 11.11 12.11
CA ARG A 135 6.11 12.40 11.90
C ARG A 135 7.57 12.41 12.35
N LYS A 136 7.98 11.72 13.42
CA LYS A 136 9.32 11.87 14.01
C LYS A 136 10.08 10.55 14.09
N ASN A 137 9.40 9.46 14.42
CA ASN A 137 10.04 8.20 14.81
C ASN A 137 10.09 7.17 13.68
N MET A 138 9.35 7.40 12.59
CA MET A 138 9.43 6.52 11.43
C MET A 138 10.72 6.78 10.67
N ASP A 139 11.29 5.67 10.22
CA ASP A 139 12.43 5.66 9.33
C ASP A 139 12.12 6.46 8.05
N LEU A 140 13.06 7.31 7.67
CA LEU A 140 12.90 8.25 6.55
C LEU A 140 12.85 7.51 5.22
N ASP A 141 13.56 6.39 5.11
CA ASP A 141 13.59 5.59 3.88
C ASP A 141 12.26 4.85 3.63
N SER A 142 11.49 4.61 4.68
CA SER A 142 10.15 4.01 4.62
C SER A 142 9.06 5.02 4.26
N LEU A 143 9.32 6.33 4.32
CA LEU A 143 8.33 7.35 3.95
C LEU A 143 8.36 7.63 2.45
N SER A 144 7.31 8.28 1.96
CA SER A 144 7.19 8.67 0.56
C SER A 144 8.37 9.55 0.14
N PRO A 145 9.20 9.10 -0.82
CA PRO A 145 10.51 9.67 -1.07
C PRO A 145 10.47 10.98 -1.85
N MET A 146 9.33 11.35 -2.45
CA MET A 146 9.24 12.52 -3.29
C MET A 146 7.90 13.24 -3.23
N TYR A 147 7.93 14.47 -3.71
CA TYR A 147 6.78 15.28 -4.08
C TYR A 147 6.83 15.58 -5.58
N ASP A 148 5.69 15.43 -6.24
CA ASP A 148 5.50 15.81 -7.64
C ASP A 148 4.78 17.18 -7.71
N ALA A 149 5.48 18.17 -8.28
CA ALA A 149 4.95 19.49 -8.57
C ALA A 149 4.72 19.61 -10.09
N GLU A 150 3.67 18.96 -10.59
CA GLU A 150 3.23 19.03 -12.00
C GLU A 150 4.35 18.68 -13.00
N GLY A 151 5.05 17.57 -12.76
CA GLY A 151 6.15 17.08 -13.60
C GLY A 151 7.54 17.49 -13.13
N LYS A 152 7.65 18.30 -12.06
CA LYS A 152 8.90 18.55 -11.35
C LYS A 152 8.98 17.71 -10.08
N HIS A 153 9.89 16.74 -10.09
CA HIS A 153 10.04 15.82 -8.97
C HIS A 153 11.09 16.33 -7.97
N TYR A 154 10.67 16.51 -6.72
CA TYR A 154 11.53 16.87 -5.60
C TYR A 154 11.69 15.65 -4.69
N TYR A 155 12.89 15.07 -4.63
CA TYR A 155 13.18 13.93 -3.78
C TYR A 155 13.74 14.37 -2.43
N VAL A 156 13.54 13.53 -1.43
CA VAL A 156 14.23 13.67 -0.14
C VAL A 156 15.73 13.44 -0.30
N ASN A 157 16.51 14.08 0.57
CA ASN A 157 17.97 14.06 0.59
C ASN A 157 18.64 14.61 -0.68
N GLU A 158 17.95 15.49 -1.42
CA GLU A 158 18.50 16.18 -2.58
C GLU A 158 18.49 17.70 -2.41
N LEU A 159 19.42 18.39 -3.07
CA LEU A 159 19.38 19.86 -3.13
C LEU A 159 18.14 20.32 -3.91
N ALA A 160 17.43 21.26 -3.29
CA ALA A 160 16.40 22.05 -3.93
C ALA A 160 16.65 23.53 -3.66
N ARG A 161 16.34 24.38 -4.64
CA ARG A 161 16.45 25.83 -4.50
C ARG A 161 15.09 26.46 -4.23
N LEU A 162 15.05 27.36 -3.26
CA LEU A 162 13.89 28.20 -2.97
C LEU A 162 13.80 29.38 -3.95
N LYS A 163 12.60 29.97 -4.08
CA LYS A 163 12.38 31.22 -4.81
C LYS A 163 13.25 32.38 -4.29
N ASP A 164 13.59 32.34 -3.01
CA ASP A 164 14.45 33.31 -2.33
C ASP A 164 15.95 33.07 -2.61
N SER A 165 16.29 32.14 -3.52
CA SER A 165 17.64 31.70 -3.90
C SER A 165 18.41 30.87 -2.86
N ASP A 166 17.85 30.70 -1.66
CA ASP A 166 18.41 29.80 -0.64
C ASP A 166 18.34 28.32 -1.07
N LEU A 167 19.36 27.55 -0.68
CA LEU A 167 19.47 26.12 -0.93
C LEU A 167 19.03 25.31 0.29
N VAL A 168 18.23 24.28 0.06
CA VAL A 168 17.67 23.43 1.11
C VAL A 168 17.70 21.98 0.69
N ILE A 169 17.75 21.09 1.68
CA ILE A 169 17.69 19.63 1.47
C ILE A 169 16.43 19.13 2.18
N PRO A 170 15.36 18.76 1.44
CA PRO A 170 14.17 18.17 2.02
C PRO A 170 14.48 16.80 2.63
N VAL A 171 14.02 16.55 3.85
CA VAL A 171 14.22 15.29 4.57
C VAL A 171 12.92 14.49 4.64
N ARG A 172 11.81 15.18 4.86
CA ARG A 172 10.48 14.58 4.99
C ARG A 172 9.41 15.51 4.42
N TRP A 173 8.46 14.94 3.69
CA TRP A 173 7.27 15.64 3.22
C TRP A 173 6.13 15.51 4.23
N VAL A 174 5.44 16.62 4.50
CA VAL A 174 4.36 16.71 5.50
C VAL A 174 3.24 17.61 4.97
N LYS A 175 1.99 17.19 5.14
CA LYS A 175 0.81 18.00 4.81
C LYS A 175 0.40 18.84 6.02
N PHE A 176 0.15 20.13 5.82
CA PHE A 176 -0.37 21.03 6.86
C PHE A 176 -1.35 22.01 6.22
N ARG A 177 -2.55 22.15 6.81
CA ARG A 177 -3.65 22.99 6.28
C ARG A 177 -3.98 22.74 4.80
N SER A 178 -4.03 21.47 4.40
CA SER A 178 -4.20 21.04 3.00
C SER A 178 -3.10 21.45 2.03
N LYS A 179 -2.02 22.09 2.48
CA LYS A 179 -0.83 22.41 1.68
C LYS A 179 0.31 21.47 2.03
N LEU A 180 1.21 21.24 1.08
CA LEU A 180 2.39 20.44 1.33
C LEU A 180 3.55 21.30 1.84
N TYR A 181 4.22 20.79 2.84
CA TYR A 181 5.43 21.32 3.44
C TYR A 181 6.51 20.24 3.44
N CYS A 182 7.76 20.63 3.59
CA CYS A 182 8.86 19.74 3.87
C CYS A 182 9.60 20.18 5.12
N ASP A 183 9.99 19.20 5.94
CA ASP A 183 11.05 19.39 6.92
C ASP A 183 12.37 19.35 6.13
N ALA A 184 13.13 20.43 6.16
CA ALA A 184 14.35 20.56 5.36
C ALA A 184 15.52 21.11 6.19
N TYR A 185 16.73 20.67 5.85
CA TYR A 185 17.97 21.28 6.32
C TYR A 185 18.34 22.48 5.45
N THR A 186 18.72 23.58 6.09
CA THR A 186 19.20 24.77 5.39
C THR A 186 20.67 24.59 5.03
N VAL A 187 21.01 24.91 3.79
CA VAL A 187 22.40 24.90 3.31
C VAL A 187 22.90 26.33 3.31
N LYS A 188 23.94 26.61 4.09
CA LYS A 188 24.63 27.91 4.08
C LYS A 188 25.80 27.85 3.10
N LEU A 189 25.87 28.86 2.24
CA LEU A 189 27.04 29.07 1.38
C LEU A 189 28.04 29.93 2.13
N ASN A 190 29.25 29.43 2.34
CA ASN A 190 30.37 30.23 2.84
C ASN A 190 30.88 31.17 1.73
N ASN A 191 31.71 32.15 2.10
CA ASN A 191 32.24 33.19 1.19
C ASN A 191 32.98 32.64 -0.06
N GLU A 192 33.35 31.35 -0.07
CA GLU A 192 33.99 30.65 -1.19
C GLU A 192 33.02 29.79 -2.02
N ASN A 193 31.71 29.97 -1.83
CA ASN A 193 30.64 29.20 -2.48
C ASN A 193 30.61 27.71 -2.05
N GLU A 194 31.16 27.42 -0.86
CA GLU A 194 31.12 26.10 -0.23
C GLU A 194 29.81 25.91 0.53
N ALA A 195 29.03 24.89 0.16
CA ALA A 195 27.79 24.50 0.82
C ALA A 195 28.08 23.72 2.10
N THR A 196 27.65 24.27 3.24
CA THR A 196 27.66 23.59 4.54
C THR A 196 26.23 23.39 5.01
N ILE A 197 25.90 22.16 5.40
CA ILE A 197 24.55 21.80 5.85
C ILE A 197 24.45 22.08 7.35
N VAL A 198 23.40 22.78 7.75
CA VAL A 198 23.09 22.99 9.17
C VAL A 198 22.19 21.86 9.65
N ASP A 199 22.79 20.76 10.09
CA ASP A 199 22.08 19.52 10.47
C ASP A 199 21.38 19.59 11.84
N GLU A 200 21.55 20.66 12.60
CA GLU A 200 21.07 20.76 13.99
C GLU A 200 19.55 20.93 14.12
N LYS A 201 18.88 21.57 13.14
CA LYS A 201 17.43 21.82 13.18
C LYS A 201 16.82 21.76 11.78
N THR A 202 15.76 20.98 11.64
CA THR A 202 14.90 21.03 10.45
C THR A 202 13.99 22.26 10.50
N THR A 203 13.84 22.91 9.36
CA THR A 203 12.91 24.02 9.16
C THR A 203 11.73 23.56 8.32
N LEU A 204 10.52 24.01 8.65
CA LEU A 204 9.32 23.66 7.91
C LEU A 204 9.11 24.65 6.77
N ILE A 205 9.26 24.18 5.53
CA ILE A 205 9.22 25.00 4.33
C ILE A 205 8.01 24.61 3.49
N CYS A 206 7.31 25.60 2.92
CA CYS A 206 6.19 25.31 2.02
C CYS A 206 6.70 24.81 0.66
N ALA A 207 6.14 23.70 0.15
CA ALA A 207 6.55 23.11 -1.11
C ALA A 207 6.42 24.09 -2.30
N ASN A 208 5.46 25.01 -2.26
CA ASN A 208 5.26 26.05 -3.28
C ASN A 208 6.40 27.07 -3.37
N ASN A 209 7.28 27.13 -2.37
CA ASN A 209 8.44 28.02 -2.37
C ASN A 209 9.64 27.39 -3.09
N LEU A 210 9.57 26.10 -3.43
CA LEU A 210 10.61 25.43 -4.21
C LEU A 210 10.51 25.87 -5.67
N ALA A 211 11.65 26.22 -6.27
CA ALA A 211 11.76 26.73 -7.63
C ALA A 211 12.43 25.71 -8.56
N ASP A 212 13.56 25.14 -8.13
CA ASP A 212 14.39 24.26 -8.96
C ASP A 212 14.78 22.99 -8.19
N ASN A 213 14.72 21.86 -8.90
CA ASN A 213 15.16 20.56 -8.38
C ASN A 213 16.67 20.34 -8.66
N TYR A 214 17.21 19.22 -8.19
CA TYR A 214 18.64 18.90 -8.37
C TYR A 214 19.07 18.88 -9.85
N PHE A 215 18.26 18.29 -10.74
CA PHE A 215 18.58 18.24 -12.17
C PHE A 215 18.50 19.61 -12.85
N ASP A 216 17.55 20.46 -12.45
CA ASP A 216 17.46 21.85 -12.91
C ASP A 216 18.73 22.62 -12.52
N LEU A 217 19.25 22.39 -11.31
CA LEU A 217 20.50 22.99 -10.82
C LEU A 217 21.73 22.43 -11.55
N GLN A 218 21.75 21.12 -11.84
CA GLN A 218 22.82 20.48 -12.61
C GLN A 218 22.85 20.99 -14.05
N HIS A 219 21.69 21.08 -14.71
CA HIS A 219 21.58 21.58 -16.08
C HIS A 219 21.98 23.05 -16.21
N ARG A 220 21.72 23.86 -15.17
CA ARG A 220 22.16 25.27 -15.11
C ARG A 220 23.60 25.45 -14.66
N GLY A 221 24.29 24.38 -14.25
CA GLY A 221 25.67 24.44 -13.74
C GLY A 221 25.81 25.20 -12.42
N THR A 222 24.72 25.33 -11.65
CA THR A 222 24.68 26.10 -10.38
C THR A 222 24.82 25.21 -9.14
N LEU A 223 25.39 24.00 -9.28
CA LEU A 223 25.65 23.14 -8.14
C LEU A 223 26.78 23.75 -7.28
N PRO A 224 26.57 23.93 -5.97
CA PRO A 224 27.62 24.44 -5.10
C PRO A 224 28.73 23.40 -4.93
N LYS A 225 29.94 23.87 -4.61
CA LYS A 225 31.00 22.97 -4.14
C LYS A 225 30.69 22.59 -2.70
N TRP A 226 30.82 21.32 -2.34
CA TRP A 226 30.56 20.87 -0.98
C TRP A 226 31.75 21.15 -0.07
N SER A 227 31.50 21.61 1.16
CA SER A 227 32.57 21.73 2.16
C SER A 227 33.05 20.35 2.60
N ALA A 228 34.29 20.25 3.12
CA ALA A 228 34.90 18.99 3.54
C ALA A 228 34.03 18.22 4.57
N ALA A 229 33.32 18.92 5.45
CA ALA A 229 32.41 18.34 6.42
C ALA A 229 31.16 17.70 5.78
N ALA A 230 30.64 18.28 4.70
CA ALA A 230 29.52 17.72 3.94
C ALA A 230 29.94 16.52 3.07
N ILE A 231 31.21 16.47 2.66
CA ILE A 231 31.80 15.31 1.97
C ILE A 231 31.99 14.16 2.95
N GLU A 232 32.49 14.44 4.16
CA GLU A 232 32.70 13.44 5.21
C GLU A 232 31.39 12.84 5.74
N SER A 233 30.29 13.59 5.72
CA SER A 233 28.95 13.09 6.05
C SER A 233 28.29 12.24 4.93
N GLY A 234 28.93 12.14 3.76
CA GLY A 234 28.45 11.34 2.62
C GLY A 234 27.23 11.94 1.89
N CYS A 235 26.88 13.20 2.16
CA CYS A 235 25.80 13.90 1.46
C CYS A 235 25.97 13.95 -0.08
N PRO A 236 27.15 14.22 -0.66
CA PRO A 236 27.31 14.25 -2.11
C PRO A 236 27.16 12.87 -2.76
N GLU A 237 27.52 11.79 -2.07
CA GLU A 237 27.37 10.42 -2.59
C GLU A 237 25.91 9.94 -2.61
N ARG A 238 25.05 10.55 -1.78
CA ARG A 238 23.60 10.27 -1.73
C ARG A 238 22.80 11.07 -2.77
N MET A 239 23.45 11.95 -3.53
CA MET A 239 22.84 12.82 -4.54
C MET A 239 23.41 12.50 -5.93
N PRO A 240 22.57 12.21 -6.95
CA PRO A 240 21.11 12.13 -6.90
C PRO A 240 20.61 10.91 -6.10
N ASN A 241 19.38 11.00 -5.59
CA ASN A 241 18.76 9.94 -4.81
C ASN A 241 18.63 8.67 -5.68
N PRO A 242 19.13 7.50 -5.24
CA PRO A 242 19.04 6.24 -6.01
C PRO A 242 17.61 5.89 -6.43
N LYS A 243 16.61 6.29 -5.64
CA LYS A 243 15.19 6.06 -5.94
C LYS A 243 14.71 6.77 -7.21
N ARG A 244 15.45 7.75 -7.74
CA ARG A 244 15.15 8.37 -9.04
C ARG A 244 15.35 7.41 -10.21
N GLU A 245 16.43 6.64 -10.19
CA GLU A 245 16.72 5.66 -11.24
C GLU A 245 15.65 4.56 -11.23
N ILE A 246 15.31 4.09 -10.02
CA ILE A 246 14.28 3.08 -9.79
C ILE A 246 12.91 3.56 -10.32
N ALA A 247 12.55 4.82 -10.08
CA ALA A 247 11.27 5.39 -10.52
C ALA A 247 11.19 5.62 -12.05
N GLY A 248 12.33 5.68 -12.74
CA GLY A 248 12.39 5.87 -14.19
C GLY A 248 11.72 7.15 -14.69
N GLY A 249 11.70 8.20 -13.86
CA GLY A 249 11.05 9.48 -14.19
C GLY A 249 9.55 9.54 -13.90
N ASN A 250 8.93 8.52 -13.29
CA ASN A 250 7.55 8.58 -12.81
C ASN A 250 7.49 8.98 -11.31
N PRO A 251 6.35 9.50 -10.80
CA PRO A 251 6.16 9.74 -9.38
C PRO A 251 6.30 8.45 -8.56
N LEU A 252 7.00 8.51 -7.42
CA LEU A 252 7.23 7.36 -6.54
C LEU A 252 6.71 7.62 -5.12
N TYR A 253 5.83 6.75 -4.65
CA TYR A 253 5.20 6.86 -3.33
C TYR A 253 5.38 5.61 -2.48
N THR A 254 5.06 5.73 -1.19
CA THR A 254 5.00 4.57 -0.29
C THR A 254 3.56 4.25 0.09
N SER A 255 3.21 2.97 -0.08
CA SER A 255 1.94 2.38 0.32
C SER A 255 2.15 1.52 1.56
N PHE A 256 1.58 1.95 2.68
CA PHE A 256 1.59 1.14 3.90
C PHE A 256 0.45 0.14 3.91
N VAL A 257 0.75 -1.07 4.37
CA VAL A 257 -0.22 -2.15 4.50
C VAL A 257 -0.17 -2.74 5.91
N ASP A 258 -1.33 -3.10 6.44
CA ASP A 258 -1.44 -3.89 7.66
C ASP A 258 -1.74 -5.34 7.26
N TYR A 259 -0.87 -6.28 7.67
CA TYR A 259 -1.02 -7.71 7.40
C TYR A 259 -1.43 -8.43 8.67
N PHE A 260 -2.53 -9.16 8.64
CA PHE A 260 -3.01 -9.88 9.82
C PHE A 260 -3.62 -11.22 9.43
N GLY A 261 -3.51 -12.20 10.32
CA GLY A 261 -4.09 -13.52 10.11
C GLY A 261 -5.06 -13.88 11.22
N ASP A 262 -6.04 -14.70 10.87
CA ASP A 262 -6.99 -15.29 11.81
C ASP A 262 -7.16 -16.79 11.53
N ASP A 263 -7.57 -17.54 12.55
CA ASP A 263 -7.94 -18.93 12.40
C ASP A 263 -9.44 -19.12 12.15
N VAL A 264 -9.75 -19.59 10.94
CA VAL A 264 -11.12 -19.85 10.53
C VAL A 264 -11.33 -21.35 10.38
N SER A 265 -12.54 -21.82 10.71
CA SER A 265 -12.93 -23.19 10.41
C SER A 265 -13.72 -23.26 9.11
N GLY A 266 -13.40 -24.27 8.29
CA GLY A 266 -14.22 -24.61 7.12
C GLY A 266 -15.60 -25.17 7.48
N ASN A 267 -15.83 -25.50 8.76
CA ASN A 267 -17.07 -26.02 9.30
C ASN A 267 -17.76 -25.01 10.25
N ARG A 268 -19.03 -25.29 10.59
CA ARG A 268 -19.80 -24.56 11.62
C ARG A 268 -19.13 -24.53 13.01
N THR A 269 -18.14 -25.39 13.26
CA THR A 269 -17.39 -25.45 14.53
C THR A 269 -15.89 -25.26 14.30
N LYS A 270 -15.24 -24.51 15.20
CA LYS A 270 -13.82 -24.14 15.14
C LYS A 270 -12.84 -25.32 15.28
N SER A 271 -13.32 -26.51 15.63
CA SER A 271 -12.48 -27.65 16.00
C SER A 271 -12.02 -28.50 14.81
N TRP A 272 -12.69 -28.42 13.66
CA TRP A 272 -12.43 -29.31 12.52
C TRP A 272 -12.14 -28.49 11.26
N ASN A 273 -11.11 -28.88 10.50
CA ASN A 273 -10.65 -28.19 9.29
C ASN A 273 -10.25 -26.72 9.54
N LYS A 274 -9.28 -26.54 10.45
CA LYS A 274 -8.65 -25.24 10.73
C LYS A 274 -7.92 -24.76 9.47
N HIS A 275 -8.20 -23.52 9.09
CA HIS A 275 -7.48 -22.81 8.02
C HIS A 275 -6.91 -21.52 8.59
N TRP A 276 -5.66 -21.26 8.22
CA TRP A 276 -4.98 -20.02 8.55
C TRP A 276 -5.16 -19.05 7.39
N ASN A 277 -5.92 -17.99 7.65
CA ASN A 277 -6.28 -17.01 6.65
C ASN A 277 -5.59 -15.68 6.96
N PRO A 278 -4.55 -15.32 6.21
CA PRO A 278 -4.06 -13.94 6.17
C PRO A 278 -4.92 -13.03 5.30
N TYR A 279 -5.03 -11.80 5.78
CA TYR A 279 -5.68 -10.67 5.17
C TYR A 279 -4.73 -9.48 5.16
N MET A 280 -5.02 -8.52 4.29
CA MET A 280 -4.27 -7.28 4.15
C MET A 280 -5.25 -6.11 4.03
N THR A 281 -4.92 -4.97 4.64
CA THR A 281 -5.64 -3.70 4.44
C THR A 281 -4.67 -2.58 4.07
N HIS A 282 -5.09 -1.68 3.18
CA HIS A 282 -4.27 -0.54 2.81
C HIS A 282 -4.34 0.55 3.88
N ARG A 283 -3.25 0.73 4.63
CA ARG A 283 -3.20 1.58 5.82
C ARG A 283 -3.22 3.08 5.53
N ASN A 284 -2.97 3.50 4.29
CA ASN A 284 -3.06 4.90 3.89
C ASN A 284 -4.52 5.39 3.81
N LEU A 285 -5.51 4.50 4.00
CA LEU A 285 -6.92 4.86 4.05
C LEU A 285 -7.37 5.34 5.45
N PRO A 286 -8.38 6.22 5.53
CA PRO A 286 -9.00 6.62 6.78
C PRO A 286 -9.47 5.44 7.62
N ARG A 287 -9.27 5.52 8.93
CA ARG A 287 -9.59 4.44 9.88
C ARG A 287 -11.01 3.88 9.74
N LYS A 288 -11.98 4.74 9.43
CA LYS A 288 -13.39 4.34 9.25
C LYS A 288 -13.60 3.36 8.10
N LEU A 289 -12.71 3.36 7.11
CA LEU A 289 -12.79 2.54 5.91
C LEU A 289 -12.04 1.22 6.07
N LEU A 290 -11.00 1.16 6.91
CA LEU A 290 -10.16 -0.03 7.10
C LEU A 290 -10.92 -1.29 7.55
N GLN A 291 -12.09 -1.13 8.19
CA GLN A 291 -12.94 -2.24 8.65
C GLN A 291 -14.06 -2.59 7.67
N GLN A 292 -14.19 -1.84 6.58
CA GLN A 292 -15.18 -2.13 5.55
C GLN A 292 -14.71 -3.31 4.69
N GLU A 293 -15.63 -4.21 4.35
CA GLU A 293 -15.34 -5.40 3.53
C GLU A 293 -14.62 -5.05 2.22
N PHE A 294 -14.91 -3.89 1.65
CA PHE A 294 -14.28 -3.43 0.41
C PHE A 294 -12.76 -3.24 0.52
N HIS A 295 -12.25 -2.89 1.70
CA HIS A 295 -10.84 -2.58 1.95
C HIS A 295 -10.09 -3.67 2.72
N VAL A 296 -10.75 -4.81 2.98
CA VAL A 296 -10.14 -5.99 3.61
C VAL A 296 -9.89 -7.02 2.52
N HIS A 297 -8.63 -7.17 2.14
CA HIS A 297 -8.23 -8.01 1.02
C HIS A 297 -7.79 -9.39 1.52
N PHE A 298 -8.31 -10.44 0.89
CA PHE A 298 -7.91 -11.81 1.17
C PHE A 298 -6.60 -12.14 0.46
N VAL A 299 -5.58 -12.51 1.24
CA VAL A 299 -4.23 -12.77 0.72
C VAL A 299 -4.06 -14.25 0.42
N SER A 300 -4.35 -15.14 1.37
CA SER A 300 -4.11 -16.57 1.21
C SER A 300 -4.95 -17.37 2.22
N THR A 301 -5.03 -18.68 2.00
CA THR A 301 -5.55 -19.65 2.98
C THR A 301 -4.75 -20.93 2.90
N SER A 302 -4.42 -21.52 4.05
CA SER A 302 -3.83 -22.85 4.10
C SER A 302 -4.22 -23.60 5.37
N PRO A 303 -4.54 -24.90 5.28
CA PRO A 303 -4.68 -25.75 6.46
C PRO A 303 -3.32 -26.22 7.01
N ASN A 304 -2.25 -26.13 6.20
CA ASN A 304 -0.93 -26.66 6.53
C ASN A 304 0.10 -25.59 6.86
N ALA A 305 0.05 -24.44 6.17
CA ALA A 305 0.98 -23.33 6.41
C ALA A 305 0.40 -22.35 7.44
N SER A 306 1.14 -22.12 8.52
CA SER A 306 0.83 -21.10 9.53
C SER A 306 0.84 -19.68 8.95
N VAL A 307 0.25 -18.72 9.67
CA VAL A 307 0.24 -17.31 9.27
C VAL A 307 1.67 -16.77 9.11
N SER A 308 2.58 -17.18 10.00
CA SER A 308 4.00 -16.78 9.96
C SER A 308 4.74 -17.35 8.74
N GLU A 309 4.47 -18.60 8.36
CA GLU A 309 5.01 -19.19 7.13
C GLU A 309 4.52 -18.44 5.89
N GLN A 310 3.22 -18.13 5.85
CA GLN A 310 2.63 -17.36 4.75
C GLN A 310 3.19 -15.92 4.71
N PHE A 311 3.46 -15.32 5.87
CA PHE A 311 4.04 -13.97 5.96
C PHE A 311 5.45 -13.88 5.37
N ARG A 312 6.23 -14.97 5.37
CA ARG A 312 7.57 -14.98 4.77
C ARG A 312 7.51 -14.63 3.27
N GLU A 313 6.64 -15.29 2.53
CA GLU A 313 6.48 -15.08 1.08
C GLU A 313 5.86 -13.72 0.78
N PHE A 314 4.90 -13.30 1.62
CA PHE A 314 4.37 -11.93 1.59
C PHE A 314 5.50 -10.89 1.76
N LYS A 315 6.36 -11.08 2.78
CA LYS A 315 7.49 -10.19 3.05
C LYS A 315 8.47 -10.15 1.87
N CYS A 316 8.83 -11.29 1.28
CA CYS A 316 9.69 -11.32 0.09
C CYS A 316 9.08 -10.52 -1.06
N THR A 317 7.76 -10.63 -1.25
CA THR A 317 7.03 -9.85 -2.27
C THR A 317 7.10 -8.36 -1.96
N VAL A 318 6.88 -7.96 -0.71
CA VAL A 318 7.00 -6.55 -0.27
C VAL A 318 8.43 -6.02 -0.47
N GLU A 319 9.46 -6.75 -0.05
CA GLU A 319 10.86 -6.35 -0.23
C GLU A 319 11.25 -6.22 -1.71
N SER A 320 10.69 -7.05 -2.59
CA SER A 320 10.94 -6.93 -4.04
C SER A 320 10.46 -5.59 -4.61
N THR A 321 9.40 -4.99 -4.02
CA THR A 321 8.89 -3.68 -4.46
C THR A 321 9.83 -2.53 -4.13
N HIS A 322 10.82 -2.73 -3.26
CA HIS A 322 11.81 -1.70 -2.91
C HIS A 322 12.87 -1.56 -4.01
N THR A 323 13.15 -2.63 -4.73
CA THR A 323 14.06 -2.66 -5.88
C THR A 323 13.33 -2.46 -7.21
N ASP A 324 12.10 -2.97 -7.34
CA ASP A 324 11.26 -2.83 -8.53
C ASP A 324 9.84 -2.37 -8.14
N PRO A 325 9.59 -1.05 -8.04
CA PRO A 325 8.32 -0.51 -7.61
C PRO A 325 7.18 -0.86 -8.56
N VAL A 326 6.00 -1.03 -7.98
CA VAL A 326 4.80 -1.37 -8.73
C VAL A 326 4.36 -0.14 -9.51
N ARG A 327 4.24 -0.29 -10.83
CA ARG A 327 3.76 0.76 -11.74
C ARG A 327 2.26 0.61 -11.97
N VAL A 328 1.53 1.70 -11.78
CA VAL A 328 0.07 1.75 -11.90
C VAL A 328 -0.35 3.00 -12.66
N GLN A 329 -1.43 2.90 -13.44
CA GLN A 329 -2.08 4.10 -13.99
C GLN A 329 -2.99 4.70 -12.92
N ASP A 330 -2.68 5.94 -12.54
CA ASP A 330 -3.45 6.71 -11.57
C ASP A 330 -4.79 7.18 -12.19
N GLU A 331 -5.66 7.77 -11.38
CA GLU A 331 -6.98 8.26 -11.83
C GLU A 331 -6.89 9.29 -12.96
N ASP A 332 -5.79 10.04 -13.02
CA ASP A 332 -5.50 11.05 -14.03
C ASP A 332 -4.92 10.47 -15.34
N GLY A 333 -4.73 9.14 -15.41
CA GLY A 333 -4.09 8.45 -16.53
C GLY A 333 -2.57 8.52 -16.54
N ASN A 334 -1.97 9.25 -15.61
CA ASN A 334 -0.53 9.30 -15.41
C ASN A 334 -0.01 7.98 -14.79
N THR A 335 1.21 7.60 -15.13
CA THR A 335 1.84 6.41 -14.52
C THR A 335 2.47 6.82 -13.20
N THR A 336 2.04 6.18 -12.11
CA THR A 336 2.57 6.36 -10.75
C THR A 336 3.21 5.06 -10.30
N CYS A 337 4.32 5.17 -9.57
CA CYS A 337 5.03 4.05 -8.96
C CYS A 337 4.80 4.05 -7.44
N PHE A 338 4.70 2.87 -6.84
CA PHE A 338 4.73 2.76 -5.38
C PHE A 338 5.52 1.56 -4.86
N CYS A 339 6.09 1.75 -3.67
CA CYS A 339 6.70 0.70 -2.87
C CYS A 339 5.77 0.30 -1.73
N ILE A 340 5.69 -0.97 -1.40
CA ILE A 340 4.87 -1.45 -0.28
C ILE A 340 5.72 -1.50 0.98
N HIS A 341 5.18 -1.06 2.12
CA HIS A 341 5.80 -1.23 3.43
C HIS A 341 4.79 -1.77 4.44
N VAL A 342 5.21 -2.71 5.28
CA VAL A 342 4.34 -3.25 6.34
C VAL A 342 4.34 -2.31 7.53
N ASN A 343 3.18 -1.79 7.91
CA ASN A 343 3.05 -0.87 9.03
C ASN A 343 2.77 -1.60 10.36
N ALA A 344 1.79 -2.50 10.38
CA ALA A 344 1.44 -3.24 11.59
C ALA A 344 0.91 -4.65 11.27
N GLY A 345 1.02 -5.53 12.26
CA GLY A 345 0.36 -6.83 12.29
C GLY A 345 -0.77 -6.89 13.31
N PRO A 346 -1.95 -6.32 13.02
CA PRO A 346 -3.04 -6.25 13.98
C PRO A 346 -3.66 -7.64 14.18
N SER A 347 -3.30 -8.30 15.27
CA SER A 347 -3.88 -9.60 15.62
C SER A 347 -4.34 -9.63 17.08
N ASP A 348 -5.12 -10.65 17.44
CA ASP A 348 -5.45 -10.93 18.83
C ASP A 348 -4.20 -11.40 19.63
N ASN A 349 -4.34 -11.57 20.93
CA ASN A 349 -3.20 -11.89 21.79
C ASN A 349 -2.52 -13.23 21.45
N PRO A 350 -3.26 -14.35 21.28
CA PRO A 350 -2.68 -15.61 20.84
C PRO A 350 -1.93 -15.49 19.51
N MET A 351 -2.55 -14.92 18.49
CA MET A 351 -1.94 -14.80 17.16
C MET A 351 -0.71 -13.88 17.18
N GLN A 352 -0.77 -12.75 17.89
CA GLN A 352 0.42 -11.90 18.04
C GLN A 352 1.59 -12.64 18.68
N SER A 353 1.31 -13.52 19.64
CA SER A 353 2.34 -14.33 20.29
C SER A 353 2.92 -15.40 19.37
N GLU A 354 2.11 -16.03 18.53
CA GLU A 354 2.57 -16.95 17.49
C GLU A 354 3.48 -16.23 16.48
N VAL A 355 3.05 -15.08 15.95
CA VAL A 355 3.78 -14.31 14.94
C VAL A 355 5.07 -13.71 15.49
N SER A 356 5.08 -13.28 16.76
CA SER A 356 6.28 -12.72 17.39
C SER A 356 7.18 -13.76 18.06
N ALA A 357 6.93 -15.06 17.86
CA ALA A 357 7.62 -16.17 18.54
C ALA A 357 7.70 -15.97 20.08
N HIS A 358 6.64 -15.42 20.67
CA HIS A 358 6.56 -15.11 22.10
C HIS A 358 5.70 -16.14 22.82
N ILE A 359 6.11 -16.53 24.04
CA ILE A 359 5.43 -17.54 24.87
C ILE A 359 3.96 -17.20 25.20
N GLY A 360 3.60 -15.93 25.10
CA GLY A 360 2.24 -15.42 25.29
C GLY A 360 1.89 -15.09 26.73
N GLY A 361 0.60 -14.89 26.99
CA GLY A 361 0.11 -14.37 28.27
C GLY A 361 0.37 -15.26 29.48
N LYS A 362 0.64 -16.55 29.26
CA LYS A 362 0.96 -17.53 30.33
C LYS A 362 2.44 -17.52 30.72
N GLY A 363 3.29 -16.78 30.01
CA GLY A 363 4.70 -16.64 30.33
C GLY A 363 4.92 -15.86 31.65
N ASN A 364 6.08 -16.11 32.27
CA ASN A 364 6.52 -15.28 33.40
C ASN A 364 6.68 -13.83 32.95
N ARG A 365 7.28 -13.60 31.78
CA ARG A 365 7.29 -12.31 31.08
C ARG A 365 6.24 -12.36 29.97
N PHE A 366 5.16 -11.62 30.14
CA PHE A 366 3.97 -11.72 29.27
C PHE A 366 3.86 -10.56 28.28
N CYS A 367 4.59 -9.46 28.50
CA CYS A 367 4.61 -8.34 27.58
C CYS A 367 5.61 -8.60 26.43
N ARG A 368 5.19 -8.25 25.22
CA ARG A 368 6.00 -8.40 24.00
C ARG A 368 6.97 -7.24 23.75
N LYS A 369 6.88 -6.16 24.54
CA LYS A 369 7.65 -4.92 24.36
C LYS A 369 8.64 -4.63 25.49
N CYS A 370 8.35 -5.10 26.70
CA CYS A 370 9.19 -4.87 27.87
C CYS A 370 9.31 -6.16 28.68
N GLU A 371 10.23 -6.17 29.64
CA GLU A 371 10.49 -7.34 30.48
C GLU A 371 9.51 -7.50 31.66
N VAL A 372 8.41 -6.75 31.64
CA VAL A 372 7.44 -6.75 32.73
C VAL A 372 6.84 -8.16 32.90
N GLY A 373 6.82 -8.62 34.14
CA GLY A 373 6.53 -10.01 34.45
C GLY A 373 7.08 -10.43 35.80
N GLY A 374 7.18 -11.74 35.98
CA GLY A 374 7.60 -12.38 37.23
C GLY A 374 7.03 -13.79 37.32
N THR A 375 7.48 -14.55 38.32
CA THR A 375 6.85 -15.84 38.64
C THR A 375 5.41 -15.62 39.11
N GLN A 376 4.56 -16.64 39.03
CA GLN A 376 3.18 -16.52 39.55
C GLN A 376 3.16 -16.16 41.04
N LYS A 377 4.17 -16.59 41.81
CA LYS A 377 4.31 -16.25 43.23
C LYS A 377 4.59 -14.75 43.42
N GLU A 378 5.54 -14.19 42.66
CA GLU A 378 5.85 -12.76 42.70
C GLU A 378 4.66 -11.91 42.29
N LYS A 379 3.95 -12.28 41.21
CA LYS A 379 2.78 -11.54 40.72
C LYS A 379 1.60 -11.57 41.70
N ALA A 380 1.57 -12.53 42.62
CA ALA A 380 0.55 -12.65 43.65
C ALA A 380 0.86 -11.83 44.92
N THR A 381 2.06 -11.23 45.05
CA THR A 381 2.36 -10.31 46.15
C THR A 381 1.83 -8.91 45.82
N ASN A 382 1.60 -8.10 46.86
CA ASN A 382 1.17 -6.71 46.67
C ASN A 382 2.20 -5.90 45.89
N GLU A 383 3.50 -6.11 46.17
CA GLU A 383 4.57 -5.43 45.42
C GLU A 383 4.57 -5.82 43.95
N GLY A 384 4.38 -7.10 43.64
CA GLY A 384 4.29 -7.59 42.27
C GLY A 384 3.05 -7.06 41.54
N TYR A 385 1.90 -6.98 42.19
CA TYR A 385 0.69 -6.40 41.60
C TYR A 385 0.88 -4.90 41.26
N HIS A 386 1.41 -4.11 42.21
CA HIS A 386 1.68 -2.68 42.00
C HIS A 386 2.80 -2.39 40.99
N ALA A 387 3.70 -3.34 40.76
CA ALA A 387 4.70 -3.22 39.70
C ALA A 387 4.11 -3.46 38.29
N LEU A 388 2.93 -4.09 38.20
CA LEU A 388 2.26 -4.41 36.94
C LEU A 388 1.14 -3.43 36.56
N PHE A 389 0.47 -2.83 37.56
CA PHE A 389 -0.69 -1.96 37.43
C PHE A 389 -0.56 -0.74 38.34
#